data_AF-A0A7L2RNX6-F1
#
_entry.id   AF-A0A7L2RNX6-F1
#
_cell.length_a   1.000
_cell.length_b   1.000
_cell.length_c   1.000
_cell.angle_alpha   90.00
_cell.angle_beta   90.00
_cell.angle_gamma   90.00
#
_symmetry.space_group_name_H-M   'P 1'
#
loop_
_entity.id
_entity.type
_entity.pdbx_description
1 polymer ?
#
loop_
_entity_poly.entity_id
_entity_poly.type
_entity_poly.pdbx_seq_one_letter_code
_entity_poly.pdbx_strand_id
1 'polypeptide(L)'
;MAVRASFENNNELGCFAKLTNAYCLVAIGGSENFYSVFEGELFGTIPVVHASIAGCRIIGRMCVGNRHGLLVPSSTTDQELQHLRNSLPDSVRIQRVEERLSALGNVTTCNDYVALVHPDLDR
;
A
#
# COMPACT_ATOMS: atom_id res chain seq x y z
N MET A 1 -14.50 -13.09 -5.69
CA MET A 1 -14.13 -14.39 -5.08
C MET A 1 -13.20 -14.11 -3.91
N ALA A 2 -13.16 -14.95 -2.87
CA ALA A 2 -12.14 -14.84 -1.81
C ALA A 2 -11.03 -15.85 -2.10
N VAL A 3 -9.79 -15.38 -2.24
CA VAL A 3 -8.62 -16.21 -2.57
C VAL A 3 -7.68 -16.26 -1.36
N ARG A 4 -7.04 -17.41 -1.14
CA ARG A 4 -6.06 -17.59 -0.07
C ARG A 4 -4.66 -17.36 -0.62
N ALA A 5 -3.86 -16.60 0.12
CA ALA A 5 -2.46 -16.38 -0.15
C ALA A 5 -1.67 -16.38 1.17
N SER A 6 -0.35 -16.57 1.07
CA SER A 6 0.58 -16.45 2.20
C SER A 6 1.85 -15.76 1.72
N PHE A 7 2.40 -14.86 2.53
CA PHE A 7 3.69 -14.22 2.27
C PHE A 7 4.74 -14.84 3.19
N GLU A 8 5.71 -15.60 2.65
CA GLU A 8 6.79 -16.24 3.44
C GLU A 8 6.28 -17.01 4.68
N ASN A 9 5.24 -17.84 4.52
CA ASN A 9 4.55 -18.56 5.61
C ASN A 9 3.79 -17.68 6.61
N ASN A 10 3.60 -16.39 6.32
CA ASN A 10 2.77 -15.49 7.09
C ASN A 10 1.39 -15.31 6.44
N ASN A 11 0.33 -15.41 7.26
CA ASN A 11 -1.05 -15.28 6.84
C ASN A 11 -1.58 -13.84 6.93
N GLU A 12 -0.81 -12.92 7.53
CA GLU A 12 -1.17 -11.50 7.71
C GLU A 12 -0.90 -10.69 6.43
N LEU A 13 -1.60 -11.02 5.33
CA LEU A 13 -1.38 -10.42 4.01
C LEU A 13 -1.55 -8.89 4.01
N GLY A 14 -2.43 -8.37 4.86
CA GLY A 14 -2.65 -6.93 5.02
C GLY A 14 -1.42 -6.16 5.51
N CYS A 15 -0.40 -6.85 6.04
CA CYS A 15 0.89 -6.23 6.33
C CYS A 15 1.73 -6.01 5.07
N PHE A 16 1.61 -6.89 4.08
CA PHE A 16 2.51 -6.95 2.91
C PHE A 16 1.87 -6.46 1.62
N ALA A 17 0.58 -6.18 1.63
CA ALA A 17 -0.14 -5.68 0.46
C ALA A 17 -1.10 -4.54 0.83
N LYS A 18 -1.33 -3.65 -0.12
CA LYS A 18 -2.37 -2.61 -0.06
C LYS A 18 -3.23 -2.69 -1.29
N LEU A 19 -4.52 -2.98 -1.12
CA LEU A 19 -5.48 -3.07 -2.23
C LEU A 19 -6.42 -1.86 -2.19
N THR A 20 -6.56 -1.19 -3.33
CA THR A 20 -7.52 -0.10 -3.53
C THR A 20 -8.31 -0.33 -4.81
N ASN A 21 -9.29 0.54 -5.09
CA ASN A 21 -10.08 0.46 -6.31
C ASN A 21 -9.31 0.89 -7.59
N ALA A 22 -8.14 1.53 -7.47
CA ALA A 22 -7.37 2.04 -8.61
C ALA A 22 -5.98 1.43 -8.76
N TYR A 23 -5.41 0.87 -7.71
CA TYR A 23 -4.08 0.27 -7.71
C TYR A 23 -3.92 -0.74 -6.57
N CYS A 24 -3.00 -1.67 -6.75
CA CYS A 24 -2.57 -2.60 -5.73
C CYS A 24 -1.06 -2.45 -5.51
N LEU A 25 -0.63 -2.36 -4.26
CA LEU A 25 0.78 -2.41 -3.88
C LEU A 25 1.07 -3.76 -3.24
N VAL A 26 2.17 -4.39 -3.63
CA VAL A 26 2.67 -5.63 -3.02
C VAL A 26 4.13 -5.47 -2.61
N ALA A 27 4.48 -6.06 -1.48
CA ALA A 27 5.84 -6.00 -0.94
C ALA A 27 6.84 -6.68 -1.87
N ILE A 28 8.00 -6.05 -2.06
CA ILE A 28 9.14 -6.72 -2.70
C ILE A 28 9.65 -7.90 -1.88
N GLY A 29 10.27 -8.87 -2.56
CA GLY A 29 10.86 -10.06 -1.94
C GLY A 29 9.88 -11.19 -1.63
N GLY A 30 8.63 -11.10 -2.08
CA GLY A 30 7.71 -12.25 -2.12
C GLY A 30 8.10 -13.27 -3.19
N SER A 31 7.58 -14.49 -3.06
CA SER A 31 7.70 -15.54 -4.08
C SER A 31 6.76 -15.29 -5.26
N GLU A 32 7.05 -15.87 -6.43
CA GLU A 32 6.16 -15.79 -7.59
C GLU A 32 4.75 -16.34 -7.29
N ASN A 33 4.65 -17.35 -6.41
CA ASN A 33 3.37 -17.87 -5.96
C ASN A 33 2.53 -16.80 -5.26
N PHE A 34 3.17 -15.88 -4.52
CA PHE A 34 2.47 -14.77 -3.88
C PHE A 34 1.98 -13.76 -4.92
N TYR A 35 2.85 -13.32 -5.83
CA TYR A 35 2.48 -12.34 -6.87
C TYR A 35 1.40 -12.87 -7.81
N SER A 36 1.51 -14.14 -8.22
CA SER A 36 0.54 -14.82 -9.10
C SER A 36 -0.89 -14.77 -8.58
N VAL A 37 -1.09 -14.73 -7.25
CA VAL A 37 -2.44 -14.63 -6.66
C VAL A 37 -3.05 -13.25 -6.91
N PHE A 38 -2.25 -12.18 -6.82
CA PHE A 38 -2.73 -10.83 -7.10
C PHE A 38 -2.87 -10.59 -8.59
N GLU A 39 -1.85 -10.95 -9.37
CA GLU A 39 -1.87 -10.76 -10.81
C GLU A 39 -2.97 -11.62 -11.46
N GLY A 40 -3.18 -12.86 -11.04
CA GLY A 40 -4.22 -13.73 -11.61
C GLY A 40 -5.64 -13.14 -11.52
N GLU A 41 -5.95 -12.37 -10.48
CA GLU A 41 -7.28 -11.78 -10.27
C GLU A 41 -7.37 -10.30 -10.67
N LEU A 42 -6.28 -9.53 -10.54
CA LEU A 42 -6.29 -8.08 -10.73
C LEU A 42 -5.74 -7.63 -12.09
N PHE A 43 -5.01 -8.50 -12.78
CA PHE A 43 -4.40 -8.18 -14.06
C PHE A 43 -5.46 -7.75 -15.08
N GLY A 44 -5.19 -6.65 -15.78
CA GLY A 44 -6.11 -6.03 -16.73
C GLY A 44 -7.14 -5.06 -16.13
N THR A 45 -7.29 -5.01 -14.80
CA THR A 45 -8.22 -4.07 -14.14
C THR A 45 -7.49 -2.95 -13.41
N ILE A 46 -6.51 -3.29 -12.57
CA ILE A 46 -5.67 -2.32 -11.84
C ILE A 46 -4.20 -2.73 -11.87
N PRO A 47 -3.25 -1.77 -11.85
CA PRO A 47 -1.83 -2.10 -11.76
C PRO A 47 -1.48 -2.71 -10.41
N VAL A 48 -0.73 -3.82 -10.44
CA VAL A 48 -0.09 -4.43 -9.28
C VAL A 48 1.37 -3.95 -9.27
N VAL A 49 1.75 -3.17 -8.25
CA VAL A 49 3.05 -2.51 -8.17
C VAL A 49 3.87 -3.12 -7.05
N HIS A 50 5.05 -3.62 -7.41
CA HIS A 50 6.00 -4.18 -6.45
C HIS A 50 6.82 -3.05 -5.84
N ALA A 51 6.71 -2.83 -4.53
CA ALA A 51 7.36 -1.69 -3.87
C ALA A 51 7.83 -2.02 -2.45
N SER A 52 8.80 -1.25 -1.98
CA SER A 52 9.10 -1.04 -0.57
C SER A 52 8.71 0.37 -0.17
N ILE A 53 8.46 0.57 1.13
CA ILE A 53 8.19 1.90 1.69
C ILE A 53 9.12 2.07 2.89
N ALA A 54 9.98 3.09 2.84
CA ALA A 54 11.00 3.33 3.86
C ALA A 54 11.93 2.12 4.06
N GLY A 55 12.29 1.43 2.96
CA GLY A 55 13.12 0.22 2.98
C GLY A 55 12.44 -1.00 3.61
N CYS A 56 11.16 -0.91 3.98
CA CYS A 56 10.42 -1.96 4.66
C CYS A 56 9.53 -2.75 3.69
N ARG A 57 9.36 -4.06 3.98
CA ARG A 57 8.44 -4.96 3.27
C ARG A 57 6.99 -4.88 3.79
N ILE A 58 6.77 -4.26 4.94
CA ILE A 58 5.44 -4.14 5.58
C ILE A 58 4.59 -2.99 5.00
N ILE A 59 4.52 -2.91 3.67
CA ILE A 59 3.93 -1.76 2.97
C ILE A 59 2.47 -1.49 3.35
N GLY A 60 1.67 -2.53 3.63
CA GLY A 60 0.25 -2.38 3.93
C GLY A 60 -0.01 -1.65 5.25
N ARG A 61 0.96 -1.74 6.18
CA ARG A 61 0.98 -0.98 7.43
C ARG A 61 1.62 0.39 7.29
N MET A 62 2.63 0.54 6.42
CA MET A 62 3.34 1.80 6.27
C MET A 62 2.52 2.86 5.52
N CYS A 63 1.62 2.46 4.62
CA CYS A 63 0.85 3.39 3.81
C CYS A 63 -0.67 3.25 3.99
N VAL A 64 -1.35 4.33 3.64
CA VAL A 64 -2.81 4.37 3.54
C VAL A 64 -3.20 5.08 2.26
N GLY A 65 -4.26 4.62 1.61
CA GLY A 65 -4.68 5.19 0.35
C GLY A 65 -6.01 4.64 -0.12
N ASN A 66 -6.62 5.39 -1.03
CA ASN A 66 -7.86 5.06 -1.71
C ASN A 66 -7.68 5.31 -3.21
N ARG A 67 -8.76 5.29 -4.01
CA ARG A 67 -8.61 5.47 -5.46
C ARG A 67 -8.04 6.84 -5.88
N HIS A 68 -8.06 7.83 -4.99
CA HIS A 68 -7.68 9.22 -5.28
C HIS A 68 -6.25 9.57 -4.84
N GLY A 69 -5.69 8.83 -3.89
CA GLY A 69 -4.38 9.18 -3.34
C GLY A 69 -3.77 8.11 -2.45
N LEU A 70 -2.46 8.23 -2.30
CA LEU A 70 -1.61 7.38 -1.48
C LEU A 70 -0.79 8.26 -0.54
N LEU A 71 -0.92 8.02 0.76
CA LEU A 71 -0.10 8.63 1.79
C LEU A 71 1.02 7.66 2.18
N VAL A 72 2.24 8.17 2.14
CA VAL A 72 3.46 7.44 2.51
C VAL A 72 4.18 8.20 3.63
N PRO A 73 4.93 7.51 4.50
CA PRO A 73 5.64 8.15 5.61
C PRO A 73 6.76 9.06 5.07
N SER A 74 7.15 10.06 5.87
CA SER A 74 8.27 10.97 5.57
C SER A 74 9.61 10.25 5.35
N SER A 75 9.78 9.06 5.94
CA SER A 75 10.96 8.20 5.79
C SER A 75 11.05 7.45 4.44
N THR A 76 10.02 7.56 3.59
CA THR A 76 10.04 6.96 2.24
C THR A 76 11.12 7.62 1.40
N THR A 77 12.00 6.83 0.78
CA THR A 77 13.11 7.36 -0.02
C THR A 77 12.62 8.01 -1.31
N ASP A 78 13.43 8.90 -1.91
CA ASP A 78 13.08 9.54 -3.20
C ASP A 78 12.99 8.53 -4.34
N GLN A 79 13.81 7.48 -4.30
CA GLN A 79 13.78 6.42 -5.29
C GLN A 79 12.47 5.61 -5.21
N GLU A 80 12.05 5.21 -4.00
CA GLU A 80 10.75 4.54 -3.80
C GLU A 80 9.60 5.41 -4.25
N LEU A 81 9.65 6.70 -3.91
CA LEU A 81 8.59 7.64 -4.24
C LEU A 81 8.50 7.90 -5.76
N GLN A 82 9.64 7.99 -6.44
CA GLN A 82 9.68 8.10 -7.91
C GLN A 82 9.16 6.82 -8.58
N HIS A 83 9.52 5.65 -8.05
CA HIS A 83 9.01 4.36 -8.53
C HIS A 83 7.48 4.27 -8.44
N LEU A 84 6.92 4.68 -7.30
CA LEU A 84 5.46 4.74 -7.12
C LEU A 84 4.81 5.73 -8.10
N ARG A 85 5.37 6.93 -8.28
CA ARG A 85 4.85 7.92 -9.24
C ARG A 85 4.86 7.42 -10.69
N ASN A 86 5.88 6.66 -11.08
CA ASN A 86 5.98 6.11 -12.43
C ASN A 86 5.03 4.92 -12.66
N SER A 87 4.64 4.23 -11.60
CA SER A 87 3.87 2.97 -11.69
C SER A 87 2.37 3.15 -11.41
N LEU A 88 1.98 4.20 -10.69
CA LEU A 88 0.59 4.48 -10.36
C LEU A 88 -0.06 5.39 -11.43
N PRO A 89 -1.39 5.30 -11.62
CA PRO A 89 -2.10 6.20 -12.54
C PRO A 89 -1.97 7.67 -12.11
N ASP A 90 -1.90 8.59 -13.08
CA ASP A 90 -1.79 10.05 -12.84
C ASP A 90 -2.92 10.63 -11.98
N SER A 91 -4.07 9.96 -11.93
CA SER A 91 -5.21 10.34 -11.08
C SER A 91 -4.92 10.18 -9.59
N VAL A 92 -3.92 9.37 -9.21
CA VAL A 92 -3.58 9.07 -7.82
C VAL A 92 -2.52 10.05 -7.32
N ARG A 93 -2.89 10.88 -6.34
CA ARG A 93 -1.94 11.82 -5.71
C ARG A 93 -1.12 11.12 -4.64
N ILE A 94 0.20 11.13 -4.81
CA ILE A 94 1.13 10.54 -3.83
C ILE A 94 1.75 11.65 -2.99
N GLN A 95 1.57 11.56 -1.67
CA GLN A 95 2.04 12.58 -0.72
C GLN A 95 2.79 11.95 0.45
N ARG A 96 3.94 12.54 0.80
CA ARG A 96 4.62 12.24 2.07
C ARG A 96 3.92 12.98 3.20
N VAL A 97 3.68 12.28 4.30
CA VAL A 97 3.08 12.83 5.51
C VAL A 97 4.05 12.61 6.67
N GLU A 98 4.24 13.66 7.46
CA GLU A 98 4.93 13.57 8.74
C GLU A 98 3.90 13.18 9.81
N GLU A 99 4.10 12.01 10.40
CA GLU A 99 3.25 11.43 11.45
C GLU A 99 4.19 10.76 12.46
N ARG A 100 3.96 10.95 13.76
CA ARG A 100 4.89 10.56 14.84
C ARG A 100 4.32 9.55 15.84
N LEU A 101 3.02 9.24 15.78
CA LEU A 101 2.35 8.26 16.63
C LEU A 101 2.65 6.83 16.20
N SER A 102 2.48 6.50 14.92
CA SER A 102 2.66 5.14 14.41
C SER A 102 2.87 5.10 12.88
N ALA A 103 2.70 3.91 12.29
CA ALA A 103 2.63 3.75 10.84
C ALA A 103 1.24 4.18 10.33
N LEU A 104 1.19 4.87 9.20
CA LEU A 104 -0.04 5.47 8.64
C LEU A 104 -1.19 4.46 8.49
N GLY A 105 -0.88 3.22 8.09
CA GLY A 105 -1.88 2.16 7.93
C GLY A 105 -2.42 1.58 9.24
N ASN A 106 -1.78 1.86 10.39
CA ASN A 106 -2.30 1.48 11.71
C ASN A 106 -3.20 2.57 12.30
N VAL A 107 -2.87 3.84 12.04
CA VAL A 107 -3.61 5.00 12.59
C VAL A 107 -4.73 5.48 11.69
N THR A 108 -4.77 5.05 10.43
CA THR A 108 -5.79 5.46 9.46
C THR A 108 -6.34 4.27 8.71
N THR A 109 -7.68 4.18 8.65
CA THR A 109 -8.40 3.35 7.69
C THR A 109 -9.32 4.22 6.86
N CYS A 110 -9.38 3.99 5.56
CA CYS A 110 -10.18 4.80 4.66
C CYS A 110 -10.78 3.98 3.53
N ASN A 111 -11.84 4.54 2.95
CA ASN A 111 -12.37 4.15 1.65
C ASN A 111 -12.39 5.40 0.73
N ASP A 112 -13.11 5.33 -0.38
CA ASP A 112 -13.19 6.45 -1.34
C ASP A 112 -14.00 7.66 -0.84
N TYR A 113 -14.69 7.54 0.30
CA TYR A 113 -15.65 8.53 0.81
C TYR A 113 -15.36 9.02 2.23
N VAL A 114 -14.89 8.12 3.10
CA VAL A 114 -14.74 8.35 4.55
C VAL A 114 -13.39 7.79 5.01
N ALA A 115 -12.77 8.49 5.95
CA ALA A 115 -11.60 8.02 6.68
C ALA A 115 -11.87 8.03 8.18
N LEU A 116 -11.38 7.03 8.89
CA LEU A 116 -11.28 6.98 10.34
C LEU A 116 -9.82 7.08 10.71
N VAL A 117 -9.50 8.02 11.59
CA VAL A 117 -8.14 8.33 12.04
C VAL A 117 -8.04 8.16 13.55
N HIS A 118 -6.84 7.91 14.04
CA HIS A 118 -6.53 7.89 15.46
C HIS A 118 -6.91 9.25 16.09
N PRO A 119 -7.56 9.28 17.27
CA PRO A 119 -8.03 10.53 17.88
C PRO A 119 -6.91 11.50 18.24
N ASP A 120 -5.72 10.97 18.53
CA ASP A 120 -4.56 11.78 18.90
C ASP A 120 -3.74 12.29 17.70
N LEU A 121 -4.19 12.05 16.46
CA LEU A 121 -3.51 12.59 15.27
C LEU A 121 -3.54 14.12 15.31
N ASP A 122 -2.40 14.75 15.02
CA ASP A 122 -2.29 16.21 15.00
C ASP A 122 -3.27 16.83 13.97
N ARG A 123 -3.83 18.00 14.32
CA ARG A 123 -4.80 18.75 13.51
C ARG A 123 -4.15 19.61 12.43
#